data_AF-A0A972UZY0-F1
#
_entry.id   AF-A0A972UZY0-F1
#
_cell.length_a   1.000
_cell.length_b   1.000
_cell.length_c   1.000
_cell.angle_alpha   90.00
_cell.angle_beta   90.00
_cell.angle_gamma   90.00
#
_symmetry.space_group_name_H-M   'P 1'
#
loop_
_entity.id
_entity.type
_entity.pdbx_description
1 polymer ?
#
loop_
_entity_poly.entity_id
_entity_poly.type
_entity_poly.pdbx_seq_one_letter_code
_entity_poly.pdbx_strand_id
1 'polypeptide(L)'
;MIPVEIYSSLVTYKGEQVILSICRDITERKQSEKELSKHREHLEDLVKERTIEFEEKNQELEKFNELFIGREFRIKELKDKVKELKKQLGLDN
;
A
#
# COMPACT_ATOMS: atom_id res chain seq x y z
N MET A 1 -9.86 -29.65 -22.57
CA MET A 1 -8.41 -29.91 -22.73
C MET A 1 -7.78 -29.75 -21.36
N ILE A 2 -7.13 -30.79 -20.82
CA ILE A 2 -6.43 -30.72 -19.53
C ILE A 2 -4.98 -30.25 -19.74
N PRO A 3 -4.47 -29.31 -18.93
CA PRO A 3 -3.07 -28.90 -19.01
C PRO A 3 -2.18 -30.03 -18.50
N VAL A 4 -1.22 -30.44 -19.32
CA VAL A 4 -0.25 -31.50 -18.99
C VAL A 4 1.17 -31.00 -19.20
N GLU A 5 2.07 -31.47 -18.34
CA GLU A 5 3.51 -31.28 -18.48
C GLU A 5 4.13 -32.62 -18.87
N ILE A 6 4.86 -32.65 -19.99
CA ILE A 6 5.40 -33.89 -20.56
C ILE A 6 6.92 -33.84 -20.49
N TYR A 7 7.49 -34.87 -19.86
CA TYR A 7 8.93 -35.12 -19.86
C TYR A 7 9.19 -36.39 -20.66
N SER A 8 10.03 -36.27 -21.69
CA SER A 8 10.40 -37.42 -22.52
C SER A 8 11.91 -37.60 -22.49
N SER A 9 12.36 -38.84 -22.35
CA SER A 9 13.76 -39.22 -22.47
C SER A 9 13.91 -40.48 -23.30
N LEU A 10 15.06 -40.62 -23.93
CA LEU A 10 15.43 -41.85 -24.62
C LEU A 10 16.00 -42.83 -23.59
N VAL A 11 15.45 -44.04 -23.54
CA VAL A 11 15.90 -45.09 -22.62
C VAL A 11 16.07 -46.40 -23.38
N THR A 12 16.99 -47.24 -22.91
CA THR A 12 17.14 -48.60 -23.42
C THR A 12 16.19 -49.52 -22.66
N TYR A 13 15.24 -50.15 -23.36
CA TYR A 13 14.35 -51.15 -22.79
C TYR A 13 14.47 -52.45 -23.60
N LYS A 14 14.85 -53.55 -22.94
CA LYS A 14 15.08 -54.86 -23.58
C LYS A 14 16.08 -54.83 -24.75
N GLY A 15 17.07 -53.94 -24.70
CA GLY A 15 18.09 -53.79 -25.74
C GLY A 15 17.68 -52.87 -26.90
N GLU A 16 16.45 -52.35 -26.91
CA GLU A 16 15.97 -51.41 -27.92
C GLU A 16 15.89 -49.98 -27.36
N GLN A 17 16.15 -48.98 -28.21
CA GLN A 17 15.98 -47.58 -27.85
C GLN A 17 14.49 -47.23 -27.93
N VAL A 18 13.91 -46.79 -26.82
CA VAL A 18 12.52 -46.37 -26.73
C VAL A 18 12.42 -44.97 -26.14
N ILE A 19 11.37 -44.24 -26.51
CA ILE A 19 11.03 -42.97 -25.86
C ILE A 19 10.14 -43.28 -24.66
N LEU A 20 10.62 -42.93 -23.46
CA LEU A 20 9.80 -42.94 -22.27
C LEU A 20 9.25 -41.53 -22.05
N SER A 21 7.93 -41.38 -22.09
CA SER A 21 7.24 -40.13 -21.79
C SER A 21 6.47 -40.23 -20.48
N ILE A 22 6.63 -39.23 -19.62
CA ILE A 22 5.88 -39.04 -18.39
C ILE A 22 4.99 -37.82 -18.59
N CYS A 23 3.68 -38.01 -18.48
CA CYS A 23 2.69 -36.94 -18.54
C CYS A 23 2.15 -36.66 -17.13
N ARG A 24 2.36 -35.45 -16.63
CA ARG A 24 1.81 -35.00 -15.35
C ARG A 24 0.64 -34.05 -15.61
N ASP A 25 -0.52 -34.35 -15.04
CA ASP A 25 -1.62 -33.38 -14.97
C ASP A 25 -1.22 -32.22 -14.05
N ILE A 26 -1.32 -30.99 -14.54
CA ILE A 26 -0.95 -29.77 -13.80
C ILE A 26 -2.15 -28.84 -13.59
N THR A 27 -3.36 -29.37 -13.68
CA THR A 27 -4.61 -28.59 -13.53
C THR A 27 -4.66 -27.84 -12.22
N GLU A 28 -4.44 -28.55 -11.10
CA GLU A 28 -4.48 -27.95 -9.75
C GLU A 28 -3.40 -26.86 -9.60
N ARG A 29 -2.16 -27.14 -10.04
CA ARG A 29 -1.07 -26.16 -9.98
C ARG A 29 -1.45 -24.87 -10.74
N LYS A 30 -1.99 -25.01 -11.96
CA LYS A 30 -2.39 -23.88 -12.80
C LYS A 30 -3.57 -23.09 -12.21
N GLN A 31 -4.49 -23.75 -11.52
CA GLN A 31 -5.59 -23.09 -10.82
C GLN A 31 -5.07 -22.28 -9.63
N SER A 32 -4.23 -22.88 -8.78
CA SER A 32 -3.62 -22.18 -7.64
C SER A 32 -2.75 -21.00 -8.07
N GLU A 33 -1.96 -21.13 -9.15
CA GLU A 33 -1.18 -20.03 -9.73
C GLU A 33 -2.09 -18.86 -10.14
N LYS A 34 -3.24 -19.15 -10.76
CA LYS A 34 -4.21 -18.15 -11.20
C LYS A 34 -4.90 -17.47 -10.03
N GLU A 35 -5.32 -18.21 -9.02
CA GLU A 35 -5.91 -17.67 -7.81
C GLU A 35 -4.92 -16.77 -7.06
N LEU A 36 -3.67 -17.21 -6.95
CA LEU A 36 -2.61 -16.41 -6.35
C LEU A 36 -2.36 -15.10 -7.12
N SER A 37 -2.34 -15.14 -8.46
CA SER A 37 -2.20 -13.93 -9.29
C SER A 37 -3.35 -12.95 -9.02
N LYS A 38 -4.59 -13.45 -9.04
CA LYS A 38 -5.78 -12.62 -8.77
C LYS A 38 -5.76 -12.01 -7.37
N HIS A 39 -5.33 -12.77 -6.37
CA HIS A 39 -5.22 -12.26 -5.01
C HIS A 39 -4.12 -11.19 -4.90
N ARG A 40 -2.99 -11.36 -5.58
CA ARG A 40 -1.93 -10.35 -5.61
C ARG A 40 -2.40 -9.06 -6.26
N GLU A 41 -3.01 -9.14 -7.45
CA GLU A 41 -3.58 -7.98 -8.15
C GLU A 41 -4.59 -7.24 -7.26
N HIS A 42 -5.51 -7.98 -6.64
CA HIS A 42 -6.50 -7.37 -5.74
C HIS A 42 -5.86 -6.70 -4.51
N LEU A 43 -4.85 -7.33 -3.91
CA LEU A 43 -4.15 -6.74 -2.77
C LEU A 43 -3.36 -5.49 -3.18
N GLU A 44 -2.74 -5.47 -4.36
CA GLU A 44 -2.05 -4.29 -4.90
C GLU A 44 -3.03 -3.12 -5.10
N ASP A 45 -4.21 -3.39 -5.66
CA ASP A 45 -5.26 -2.38 -5.82
C ASP A 45 -5.72 -1.82 -4.46
N LEU A 46 -5.96 -2.69 -3.48
CA LEU A 46 -6.35 -2.28 -2.13
C LEU A 46 -5.28 -1.45 -1.43
N VAL A 47 -4.00 -1.84 -1.54
CA VAL A 47 -2.88 -1.09 -0.99
C VAL A 47 -2.80 0.29 -1.62
N LYS A 48 -3.00 0.39 -2.94
CA LYS A 48 -2.99 1.67 -3.65
C LYS A 48 -4.13 2.57 -3.18
N GLU A 49 -5.35 2.06 -3.12
CA GLU A 49 -6.52 2.81 -2.64
C GLU A 49 -6.30 3.33 -1.22
N ARG A 50 -5.86 2.46 -0.31
CA ARG A 50 -5.61 2.84 1.09
C ARG A 50 -4.45 3.80 1.25
N THR A 51 -3.41 3.69 0.43
CA THR A 51 -2.28 4.64 0.45
C THR A 51 -2.76 6.03 0.06
N ILE A 52 -3.59 6.15 -0.99
CA ILE A 52 -4.14 7.44 -1.42
C ILE A 52 -5.01 8.04 -0.30
N GLU A 53 -5.93 7.28 0.28
CA GLU A 53 -6.79 7.75 1.38
C GLU A 53 -5.96 8.21 2.59
N PHE A 54 -4.88 7.49 2.90
CA PHE A 54 -3.98 7.84 4.00
C PHE A 54 -3.20 9.12 3.72
N GLU A 55 -2.67 9.29 2.50
CA GLU A 55 -1.97 10.50 2.08
C GLU A 55 -2.88 11.73 2.12
N GLU A 56 -4.13 11.62 1.67
CA GLU A 56 -5.12 12.70 1.72
C GLU A 56 -5.37 13.14 3.18
N LYS A 57 -5.61 12.17 4.07
CA LYS A 57 -5.80 12.44 5.51
C LYS A 57 -4.58 13.07 6.15
N ASN A 58 -3.38 12.60 5.79
CA ASN A 58 -2.15 13.17 6.30
C ASN A 58 -1.97 14.63 5.85
N GLN A 59 -2.24 14.93 4.57
CA GLN A 59 -2.20 16.31 4.07
C GLN A 59 -3.23 17.23 4.75
N GLU A 60 -4.43 16.73 5.04
CA GLU A 60 -5.43 17.50 5.82
C GLU A 60 -4.95 17.80 7.23
N LEU A 61 -4.36 16.81 7.91
CA LEU A 61 -3.79 16.99 9.24
C LEU A 61 -2.63 17.99 9.24
N GLU A 62 -1.75 17.93 8.24
CA GLU A 62 -0.65 18.89 8.09
C GLU A 62 -1.17 20.33 7.92
N LYS A 63 -2.15 20.54 7.02
CA LYS A 63 -2.79 21.85 6.84
C LYS A 63 -3.43 22.36 8.13
N PHE A 64 -4.10 21.47 8.87
CA PHE A 64 -4.72 21.84 10.15
C PHE A 64 -3.67 22.26 11.18
N ASN A 65 -2.56 21.52 11.28
CA ASN A 65 -1.46 21.82 12.18
C ASN A 65 -0.82 23.19 11.85
N GLU A 66 -0.56 23.47 10.57
CA GLU A 66 -0.03 24.76 10.13
C GLU A 66 -0.95 25.92 10.52
N LEU A 67 -2.25 25.78 10.28
CA LEU A 67 -3.25 26.78 10.65
C LEU A 67 -3.29 27.00 12.16
N PHE A 68 -3.23 25.91 12.94
CA PHE A 68 -3.22 25.98 14.40
C PHE A 68 -2.00 26.73 14.95
N ILE A 69 -0.80 26.41 14.44
CA ILE A 69 0.43 27.11 14.80
C ILE A 69 0.31 28.61 14.49
N GLY A 70 -0.20 28.97 13.32
CA GLY A 70 -0.42 30.38 12.96
C GLY A 70 -1.39 31.11 13.90
N ARG A 71 -2.46 30.43 14.34
CA ARG A 71 -3.41 30.97 15.31
C ARG A 71 -2.77 31.19 16.68
N GLU A 72 -1.99 30.23 17.18
CA GLU A 72 -1.28 30.34 18.46
C GLU A 72 -0.32 31.54 18.47
N PHE A 73 0.44 31.75 17.39
CA PHE A 73 1.30 32.93 17.25
C PHE A 73 0.50 34.23 17.31
N ARG A 74 -0.62 34.32 16.56
CA ARG A 74 -1.46 35.51 16.55
C ARG A 74 -2.13 35.76 17.91
N ILE A 75 -2.54 34.72 18.62
CA ILE A 75 -3.08 34.84 19.98
C ILE A 75 -2.02 35.43 20.92
N LYS A 76 -0.77 34.97 20.82
CA LYS A 76 0.34 35.52 21.61
C LYS A 76 0.57 37.00 21.31
N GLU A 77 0.67 37.38 20.04
CA GLU A 77 0.83 38.79 19.64
C GLU A 77 -0.30 39.67 20.16
N LEU A 78 -1.55 39.20 20.05
CA LEU A 78 -2.71 39.94 20.54
C LEU A 78 -2.69 40.09 22.06
N LYS A 79 -2.31 39.04 22.80
CA LYS A 79 -2.15 39.11 24.26
C LYS A 79 -1.09 40.14 24.66
N ASP A 80 0.05 40.15 23.99
CA ASP A 80 1.13 41.11 24.24
C ASP A 80 0.67 42.55 23.97
N LYS A 81 -0.06 42.76 22.86
CA LYS A 81 -0.60 44.08 22.51
C LYS A 81 -1.67 44.57 23.49
N VAL A 82 -2.56 43.67 23.95
CA VAL A 82 -3.55 44.00 24.99
C VAL A 82 -2.85 44.40 26.28
N LYS A 83 -1.78 43.70 26.68
CA LYS A 83 -1.00 44.03 27.88
C LYS A 83 -0.37 45.43 27.77
N GLU A 84 0.22 45.75 26.62
CA GLU A 84 0.82 47.06 26.36
C GLU A 84 -0.23 48.19 26.38
N LEU A 85 -1.38 47.98 25.73
CA LEU A 85 -2.47 48.96 25.72
C LEU A 85 -3.06 49.21 27.12
N LYS A 86 -3.21 48.15 27.93
CA LYS A 86 -3.67 48.27 29.33
C LYS A 86 -2.73 49.15 30.16
N LYS A 87 -1.42 48.95 30.01
CA LYS A 87 -0.40 49.75 30.67
C LYS A 87 -0.45 51.22 30.25
N GLN A 88 -0.63 51.49 28.96
CA GLN A 88 -0.76 52.86 28.43
C GLN A 88 -2.01 53.58 28.94
N LEU A 89 -3.11 52.84 29.16
CA LEU A 89 -4.37 53.38 29.67
C LEU A 89 -4.41 53.48 31.20
N GLY A 90 -3.34 53.08 31.92
CA GLY A 90 -3.32 53.08 33.37
C GLY A 90 -4.34 52.11 34.00
N LEU A 91 -4.76 51.09 33.25
CA LEU A 91 -5.72 50.07 33.69
C LEU A 91 -5.05 48.92 34.45
N ASP A 92 -3.82 49.11 34.90
CA ASP A 92 -3.07 48.16 35.71
C ASP A 92 -3.51 48.26 37.19
N ASN A 93 -4.72 47.78 37.49
CA ASN A 93 -5.17 47.43 38.85
C ASN A 93 -5.50 45.94 38.90
#